data_AF-A0A5B9PCI8-F1
#
_entry.id   AF-A0A5B9PCI8-F1
#
_cell.length_a   1.000
_cell.length_b   1.000
_cell.length_c   1.000
_cell.angle_alpha   90.00
_cell.angle_beta   90.00
_cell.angle_gamma   90.00
#
_symmetry.space_group_name_H-M   'P 1'
#
loop_
_entity.id
_entity.type
_entity.pdbx_description
1 polymer ?
#
loop_
_entity_poly.entity_id
_entity_poly.type
_entity_poly.pdbx_seq_one_letter_code
_entity_poly.pdbx_strand_id
1 'polypeptide(L)'
;MKIWIPILLSLLITGTSCGQSSGKGSKDGCFDPQTKVANDRCLLEYAELGGNAFYCNENGTRNPNGRSVFVWYTHNEGKRVPTKALFKLKNIEKLLMYPDRVGALRIDGPILFDDDLKGIDKMEGLQQLLISGEFSNAALDHLSELTELKNLWICDSPRLADSGGRYENPLWRKQCQAMENAHAGLFQKSSSVMRSI
;
A
#
# COMPACT_ATOMS: atom_id res chain seq x y z
N MET A 1 -33.45 -2.18 1.16
CA MET A 1 -32.99 -3.50 0.66
C MET A 1 -31.48 -3.53 0.72
N LYS A 2 -30.89 -4.30 1.64
CA LYS A 2 -29.44 -4.51 1.72
C LYS A 2 -29.12 -5.75 0.88
N ILE A 3 -28.42 -5.57 -0.24
CA ILE A 3 -27.94 -6.70 -1.06
C ILE A 3 -26.69 -7.22 -0.37
N TRP A 4 -26.80 -8.41 0.21
CA TRP A 4 -25.70 -9.18 0.79
C TRP A 4 -24.94 -9.83 -0.37
N ILE A 5 -23.67 -9.50 -0.55
CA ILE A 5 -22.78 -10.17 -1.49
C ILE A 5 -21.91 -11.15 -0.69
N PRO A 6 -22.13 -12.48 -0.77
CA PRO A 6 -21.25 -13.45 -0.15
C PRO A 6 -20.11 -13.74 -1.14
N ILE A 7 -19.04 -12.93 -1.09
CA ILE A 7 -17.80 -13.28 -1.79
C ILE A 7 -16.91 -14.08 -0.83
N LEU A 8 -16.90 -15.40 -1.06
CA LEU A 8 -15.76 -16.31 -0.95
C LEU A 8 -15.03 -16.37 0.41
N LEU A 9 -15.71 -16.97 1.40
CA LEU A 9 -15.04 -17.69 2.49
C LEU A 9 -14.79 -19.15 2.07
N SER A 10 -14.08 -19.33 0.94
CA SER A 10 -13.68 -20.64 0.41
C SER A 10 -12.24 -20.60 -0.10
N LEU A 11 -11.29 -20.27 0.77
CA LEU A 11 -9.94 -20.81 0.72
C LEU A 11 -9.72 -21.52 2.06
N LEU A 12 -10.10 -22.80 2.16
CA LEU A 12 -9.15 -23.90 2.04
C LEU A 12 -7.81 -23.56 2.71
N ILE A 13 -7.73 -23.94 3.98
CA ILE A 13 -6.50 -24.40 4.63
C ILE A 13 -6.09 -25.70 3.90
N THR A 14 -5.71 -25.60 2.63
CA THR A 14 -4.77 -26.57 2.08
C THR A 14 -3.42 -26.03 2.45
N GLY A 15 -2.80 -26.68 3.44
CA GLY A 15 -1.37 -26.59 3.65
C GLY A 15 -0.68 -27.05 2.36
N THR A 16 -0.48 -26.14 1.42
CA THR A 16 0.54 -26.29 0.39
C THR A 16 1.84 -26.25 1.15
N SER A 17 2.39 -27.44 1.39
CA SER A 17 3.78 -27.56 1.82
C SER A 17 4.60 -26.70 0.87
N CYS A 18 5.45 -25.86 1.45
CA CYS A 18 6.36 -25.02 0.71
C CYS A 18 7.23 -25.97 -0.13
N GLY A 19 6.85 -26.17 -1.39
CA GLY A 19 7.60 -26.97 -2.33
C GLY A 19 8.99 -26.36 -2.39
N GLN A 20 9.97 -27.08 -1.85
CA GLN A 20 11.38 -26.74 -1.96
C GLN A 20 11.74 -26.80 -3.43
N SER A 21 11.50 -25.73 -4.17
CA SER A 21 12.12 -25.55 -5.48
C SER A 21 13.61 -25.31 -5.21
N SER A 22 14.41 -26.33 -5.49
CA SER A 22 15.87 -26.29 -5.48
C SER A 22 16.39 -25.46 -6.66
N GLY A 23 15.92 -24.22 -6.78
CA GLY A 23 16.41 -23.22 -7.71
C GLY A 23 17.35 -22.28 -6.96
N LYS A 24 18.65 -22.33 -7.31
CA LYS A 24 19.71 -21.51 -6.71
C LYS A 24 19.31 -20.03 -6.58
N GLY A 25 19.25 -19.53 -5.35
CA GLY A 25 19.74 -18.19 -5.04
C GLY A 25 18.73 -17.04 -4.87
N SER A 26 17.41 -17.27 -4.76
CA SER A 26 16.52 -16.17 -4.37
C SER A 26 16.58 -15.97 -2.85
N LYS A 27 17.11 -14.83 -2.40
CA LYS A 27 17.14 -14.40 -0.98
C LYS A 27 15.76 -13.95 -0.47
N ASP A 28 14.69 -14.38 -1.14
CA ASP A 28 13.32 -14.04 -0.76
C ASP A 28 12.98 -14.84 0.48
N GLY A 29 13.40 -14.34 1.64
CA GLY A 29 13.12 -14.93 2.93
C GLY A 29 11.62 -15.05 3.09
N CYS A 30 11.12 -16.28 3.02
CA CYS A 30 9.71 -16.59 3.21
C CYS A 30 9.24 -16.01 4.55
N PHE A 31 8.03 -15.46 4.58
CA PHE A 31 7.43 -15.04 5.85
C PHE A 31 7.37 -16.22 6.81
N ASP A 32 7.67 -15.95 8.08
CA ASP A 32 7.22 -16.85 9.13
C ASP A 32 5.69 -17.02 9.01
N PRO A 33 5.16 -18.26 9.01
CA PRO A 33 3.73 -18.51 8.82
C PRO A 33 2.82 -17.77 9.79
N GLN A 34 3.25 -17.56 11.05
CA GLN A 34 2.43 -16.85 12.04
C GLN A 34 2.36 -15.35 11.72
N THR A 35 3.49 -14.76 11.33
CA THR A 35 3.57 -13.37 10.86
C THR A 35 2.65 -13.14 9.67
N LYS A 36 2.64 -14.07 8.71
CA LYS A 36 1.76 -13.99 7.55
C LYS A 36 0.28 -13.98 7.95
N VAL A 37 -0.15 -14.91 8.80
CA VAL A 37 -1.54 -14.97 9.28
C VAL A 37 -1.94 -13.70 10.04
N ALA A 38 -1.04 -13.15 10.86
CA ALA A 38 -1.29 -11.90 11.58
C ALA A 38 -1.46 -10.72 10.60
N ASN A 39 -0.60 -10.63 9.59
CA ASN A 39 -0.71 -9.58 8.59
C ASN A 39 -1.95 -9.73 7.70
N ASP A 40 -2.30 -10.96 7.29
CA ASP A 40 -3.52 -11.24 6.52
C ASP A 40 -4.78 -10.79 7.28
N ARG A 41 -4.79 -10.96 8.61
CA ARG A 41 -5.86 -10.42 9.46
C ARG A 41 -5.91 -8.90 9.45
N CYS A 42 -4.76 -8.22 9.42
CA CYS A 42 -4.70 -6.76 9.34
C CYS A 42 -5.20 -6.24 7.99
N LEU A 43 -4.86 -6.94 6.89
CA LEU A 43 -5.37 -6.60 5.56
C LEU A 43 -6.88 -6.83 5.46
N LEU A 44 -7.40 -7.89 6.10
CA LEU A 44 -8.83 -8.15 6.19
C LEU A 44 -9.56 -7.06 7.00
N GLU A 45 -9.04 -6.69 8.17
CA GLU A 45 -9.57 -5.58 8.99
C GLU A 45 -9.63 -4.27 8.17
N TYR A 46 -8.58 -3.97 7.41
CA TYR A 46 -8.55 -2.82 6.52
C TYR A 46 -9.58 -2.92 5.38
N ALA A 47 -9.77 -4.11 4.82
CA ALA A 47 -10.75 -4.35 3.77
C ALA A 47 -12.21 -4.22 4.26
N GLU A 48 -12.50 -4.66 5.49
CA GLU A 48 -13.81 -4.51 6.14
C GLU A 48 -14.19 -3.02 6.34
N LEU A 49 -13.18 -2.15 6.50
CA LEU A 49 -13.36 -0.70 6.56
C LEU A 49 -13.57 -0.05 5.17
N GLY A 50 -13.54 -0.85 4.09
CA GLY A 50 -13.68 -0.39 2.71
C GLY A 50 -12.37 -0.05 2.02
N GLY A 51 -11.23 -0.38 2.62
CA GLY A 51 -9.91 -0.23 2.02
C GLY A 51 -9.58 -1.36 1.04
N ASN A 52 -8.57 -1.16 0.20
CA ASN A 52 -7.99 -2.25 -0.58
C ASN A 52 -6.48 -2.28 -0.42
N ALA A 53 -5.97 -3.41 0.01
CA ALA A 53 -4.54 -3.63 0.15
C ALA A 53 -4.20 -5.06 -0.23
N PHE A 54 -3.03 -5.26 -0.82
CA PHE A 54 -2.54 -6.57 -1.18
C PHE A 54 -1.02 -6.56 -1.24
N TYR A 55 -0.43 -7.74 -1.06
CA TYR A 55 1.00 -7.91 -1.23
C TYR A 55 1.41 -7.92 -2.69
N CYS A 56 2.49 -7.22 -2.99
CA CYS A 56 3.12 -7.24 -4.29
C CYS A 56 4.60 -7.58 -4.21
N ASN A 57 5.17 -7.92 -5.36
CA ASN A 57 6.60 -7.89 -5.62
C ASN A 57 7.02 -6.52 -6.18
N GLU A 58 8.31 -6.35 -6.45
CA GLU A 58 8.89 -5.07 -6.89
C GLU A 58 8.28 -4.54 -8.19
N ASN A 59 7.83 -5.44 -9.06
CA ASN A 59 7.18 -5.08 -10.31
C ASN A 59 5.68 -4.82 -10.16
N GLY A 60 5.13 -4.76 -8.94
CA GLY A 60 3.73 -4.44 -8.65
C GLY A 60 2.72 -5.58 -8.87
N THR A 61 3.15 -6.76 -9.30
CA THR A 61 2.24 -7.92 -9.43
C THR A 61 1.90 -8.53 -8.06
N ARG A 62 0.72 -9.16 -7.94
CA ARG A 62 0.29 -9.80 -6.71
C ARG A 62 1.26 -10.92 -6.31
N ASN A 63 1.81 -10.83 -5.10
CA ASN A 63 2.65 -11.87 -4.53
C ASN A 63 2.30 -12.04 -3.05
N PRO A 64 1.56 -13.09 -2.65
CA PRO A 64 1.12 -13.29 -1.26
C PRO A 64 2.26 -13.57 -0.27
N ASN A 65 3.49 -13.74 -0.75
CA ASN A 65 4.69 -13.90 0.08
C ASN A 65 5.62 -12.69 -0.04
N GLY A 66 5.21 -11.64 -0.76
CA GLY A 66 5.99 -10.42 -0.95
C GLY A 66 6.03 -9.56 0.31
N ARG A 67 7.12 -8.82 0.49
CA ARG A 67 7.30 -7.86 1.60
C ARG A 67 6.91 -6.43 1.22
N SER A 68 6.31 -6.26 0.05
CA SER A 68 5.74 -5.00 -0.39
C SER A 68 4.24 -5.06 -0.26
N VAL A 69 3.63 -4.03 0.32
CA VAL A 69 2.18 -3.88 0.40
C VAL A 69 1.78 -2.68 -0.42
N PHE A 70 0.88 -2.92 -1.37
CA PHE A 70 0.27 -1.88 -2.16
C PHE A 70 -1.12 -1.61 -1.60
N VAL A 71 -1.39 -0.34 -1.33
CA VAL A 71 -2.65 0.16 -0.80
C VAL A 71 -3.24 1.12 -1.82
N TRP A 72 -4.47 0.84 -2.24
CA TRP A 72 -5.31 1.80 -2.96
C TRP A 72 -6.65 1.90 -2.25
N TYR A 73 -7.37 2.98 -2.49
CA TYR A 73 -8.65 3.20 -1.84
C TYR A 73 -9.72 3.04 -2.89
N THR A 74 -10.72 2.21 -2.61
CA THR A 74 -11.96 2.27 -3.36
C THR A 74 -12.77 3.43 -2.83
N HIS A 75 -13.18 4.32 -3.71
CA HIS A 75 -14.03 5.45 -3.39
C HIS A 75 -15.41 4.96 -2.92
N ASN A 76 -15.51 4.56 -1.66
CA ASN A 76 -16.77 4.22 -1.03
C ASN A 76 -17.38 5.50 -0.44
N GLU A 77 -18.13 6.22 -1.27
CA GLU A 77 -19.09 7.26 -0.84
C GLU A 77 -18.48 8.37 0.05
N GLY A 78 -17.23 8.78 -0.20
CA GLY A 78 -16.57 9.82 0.59
C GLY A 78 -16.19 9.41 2.03
N LYS A 79 -16.29 8.11 2.38
CA LYS A 79 -15.83 7.62 3.68
C LYS A 79 -14.32 7.40 3.67
N ARG A 80 -13.63 8.14 4.52
CA ARG A 80 -12.22 7.92 4.83
C ARG A 80 -12.04 6.56 5.50
N VAL A 81 -11.10 5.77 4.98
CA VAL A 81 -10.74 4.46 5.55
C VAL A 81 -9.54 4.65 6.49
N PRO A 82 -9.67 4.36 7.79
CA PRO A 82 -8.55 4.44 8.72
C PRO A 82 -7.41 3.48 8.35
N THR A 83 -6.19 3.99 8.29
CA THR A 83 -4.96 3.24 7.95
C THR A 83 -4.36 2.49 9.14
N LYS A 84 -4.87 2.71 10.35
CA LYS A 84 -4.31 2.18 11.60
C LYS A 84 -4.14 0.65 11.61
N ALA A 85 -4.99 -0.09 10.90
CA ALA A 85 -4.85 -1.53 10.76
C ALA A 85 -3.58 -1.93 9.98
N LEU A 86 -3.19 -1.14 8.97
CA LEU A 86 -2.02 -1.39 8.13
C LEU A 86 -0.70 -1.21 8.91
N PHE A 87 -0.66 -0.35 9.92
CA PHE A 87 0.55 -0.15 10.71
C PHE A 87 0.83 -1.27 11.72
N LYS A 88 -0.07 -2.25 11.84
CA LYS A 88 0.16 -3.48 12.59
C LYS A 88 0.92 -4.52 11.76
N LEU A 89 1.09 -4.29 10.45
CA LEU A 89 1.82 -5.21 9.57
C LEU A 89 3.28 -5.32 10.01
N LYS A 90 3.78 -6.55 10.08
CA LYS A 90 5.15 -6.87 10.47
C LYS A 90 5.95 -7.37 9.28
N ASN A 91 7.26 -7.12 9.30
CA ASN A 91 8.22 -7.52 8.26
C ASN A 91 7.83 -7.02 6.85
N ILE A 92 7.27 -5.81 6.78
CA ILE A 92 7.00 -5.12 5.51
C ILE A 92 8.16 -4.18 5.22
N GLU A 93 8.81 -4.38 4.09
CA GLU A 93 9.94 -3.55 3.67
C GLU A 93 9.48 -2.33 2.86
N LYS A 94 8.34 -2.46 2.18
CA LYS A 94 7.82 -1.44 1.28
C LYS A 94 6.33 -1.24 1.46
N LEU A 95 5.91 -0.03 1.78
CA LEU A 95 4.51 0.36 1.85
C LEU A 95 4.24 1.45 0.81
N LEU A 96 3.35 1.15 -0.12
CA LEU A 96 2.97 2.06 -1.20
C LEU A 96 1.50 2.43 -1.06
N MET A 97 1.24 3.69 -0.72
CA MET A 97 -0.10 4.24 -0.57
C MET A 97 -0.32 5.23 -1.70
N TYR A 98 -0.88 4.75 -2.81
CA TYR A 98 -1.10 5.61 -3.96
C TYR A 98 -2.41 6.38 -3.82
N PRO A 99 -2.43 7.66 -4.22
CA PRO A 99 -3.69 8.33 -4.48
C PRO A 99 -4.35 7.63 -5.67
N ASP A 100 -5.63 7.27 -5.53
CA ASP A 100 -6.36 6.72 -6.67
C ASP A 100 -6.46 7.79 -7.76
N ARG A 101 -5.89 7.50 -8.93
CA ARG A 101 -5.99 8.35 -10.12
C ARG A 101 -6.68 7.55 -11.21
N VAL A 102 -8.01 7.50 -11.15
CA VAL A 102 -8.81 7.01 -12.26
C VAL A 102 -8.94 8.13 -13.32
N GLY A 103 -7.90 8.30 -14.15
CA GLY A 103 -7.91 9.18 -15.32
C GLY A 103 -7.51 10.64 -15.08
N ALA A 104 -7.86 11.53 -16.03
CA ALA A 104 -7.57 12.98 -15.99
C ALA A 104 -8.42 13.76 -14.97
N LEU A 105 -9.41 13.09 -14.38
CA LEU A 105 -10.20 13.65 -13.30
C LEU A 105 -9.46 13.33 -12.01
N ARG A 106 -8.93 14.37 -11.36
CA ARG A 106 -8.43 14.31 -9.99
C ARG A 106 -9.63 14.06 -9.09
N ILE A 107 -10.13 12.83 -9.06
CA ILE A 107 -11.14 12.40 -8.10
C ILE A 107 -10.38 12.23 -6.81
N ASP A 108 -10.77 12.99 -5.79
CA ASP A 108 -10.17 13.04 -4.46
C ASP A 108 -9.65 11.67 -4.03
N GLY A 109 -8.36 11.45 -4.26
CA GLY A 109 -7.66 10.27 -3.76
C GLY A 109 -7.69 10.30 -2.24
N PRO A 110 -7.28 9.22 -1.56
CA PRO A 110 -7.09 9.23 -0.11
C PRO A 110 -6.23 10.41 0.31
N ILE A 111 -6.88 11.40 0.90
CA ILE A 111 -6.19 12.48 1.56
C ILE A 111 -5.76 11.90 2.91
N LEU A 112 -4.52 11.42 3.00
CA LEU A 112 -3.93 11.10 4.29
C LEU A 112 -3.76 12.39 5.10
N PHE A 113 -4.25 12.40 6.33
CA PHE A 113 -4.04 13.47 7.29
C PHE A 113 -3.07 13.03 8.39
N ASP A 114 -2.67 13.96 9.26
CA ASP A 114 -1.76 13.68 10.39
C ASP A 114 -2.22 12.47 11.22
N ASP A 115 -3.53 12.38 11.50
CA ASP A 115 -4.13 11.27 12.24
C ASP A 115 -4.03 9.91 11.51
N ASP A 116 -3.97 9.89 10.18
CA ASP A 116 -3.77 8.66 9.40
C ASP A 116 -2.32 8.17 9.46
N LEU A 117 -1.36 9.01 9.82
CA LEU A 117 0.04 8.62 9.97
C LEU A 117 0.39 8.26 11.42
N LYS A 118 -0.56 8.44 12.35
CA LYS A 118 -0.36 8.09 13.75
C LYS A 118 -0.19 6.58 13.93
N GLY A 119 0.97 6.18 14.47
CA GLY A 119 1.31 4.78 14.68
C GLY A 119 2.14 4.16 13.56
N ILE A 120 2.48 4.92 12.51
CA ILE A 120 3.36 4.42 11.43
C ILE A 120 4.75 4.07 11.97
N ASP A 121 5.20 4.74 13.02
CA ASP A 121 6.42 4.48 13.80
C ASP A 121 6.55 3.03 14.28
N LYS A 122 5.43 2.27 14.34
CA LYS A 122 5.40 0.87 14.77
C LYS A 122 5.74 -0.13 13.66
N MET A 123 5.92 0.34 12.43
CA MET A 123 6.27 -0.48 11.27
C MET A 123 7.78 -0.79 11.24
N GLU A 124 8.19 -1.72 12.09
CA GLU A 124 9.56 -2.23 12.15
C GLU A 124 10.00 -2.82 10.81
N GLY A 125 11.19 -2.41 10.33
CA GLY A 125 11.79 -2.91 9.10
C GLY A 125 11.28 -2.23 7.81
N LEU A 126 10.43 -1.20 7.91
CA LEU A 126 9.99 -0.42 6.75
C LEU A 126 11.16 0.38 6.17
N GLN A 127 11.54 0.07 4.93
CA GLN A 127 12.67 0.71 4.24
C GLN A 127 12.22 1.70 3.18
N GLN A 128 11.03 1.49 2.62
CA GLN A 128 10.50 2.24 1.49
C GLN A 128 9.06 2.66 1.77
N LEU A 129 8.81 3.96 1.82
CA LEU A 129 7.48 4.51 2.07
C LEU A 129 7.10 5.49 0.97
N LEU A 130 5.99 5.20 0.29
CA LEU A 130 5.34 6.14 -0.62
C LEU A 130 3.98 6.51 -0.03
N ILE A 131 3.77 7.79 0.26
CA ILE A 131 2.52 8.33 0.78
C ILE A 131 2.09 9.56 0.00
N SER A 132 0.79 9.83 0.03
CA SER A 132 0.17 11.01 -0.57
C SER A 132 -0.96 11.49 0.33
N GLY A 133 -1.07 12.80 0.55
CA GLY A 133 -2.13 13.36 1.40
C GLY A 133 -1.87 14.78 1.87
N GLU A 134 -2.81 15.32 2.64
CA GLU A 134 -2.76 16.66 3.24
C GLU A 134 -2.35 16.59 4.70
N PHE A 135 -1.10 16.25 4.94
CA PHE A 135 -0.52 16.20 6.28
C PHE A 135 0.50 17.33 6.51
N SER A 136 0.70 17.69 7.77
CA SER A 136 1.58 18.75 8.24
C SER A 136 2.94 18.21 8.70
N ASN A 137 3.80 19.11 9.18
CA ASN A 137 5.08 18.72 9.79
C ASN A 137 4.91 17.80 11.01
N ALA A 138 3.80 17.90 11.75
CA ALA A 138 3.54 17.00 12.88
C ALA A 138 3.44 15.53 12.45
N ALA A 139 2.99 15.27 11.22
CA ALA A 139 2.97 13.92 10.68
C ALA A 139 4.36 13.42 10.31
N LEU A 140 5.28 14.33 9.93
CA LEU A 140 6.68 13.99 9.65
C LEU A 140 7.43 13.56 10.92
N ASP A 141 7.05 14.09 12.09
CA ASP A 141 7.62 13.65 13.39
C ASP A 141 7.33 12.15 13.64
N HIS A 142 6.20 11.63 13.16
CA HIS A 142 5.93 10.18 13.22
C HIS A 142 6.81 9.39 12.24
N LEU A 143 7.21 9.99 11.12
CA LEU A 143 8.08 9.34 10.13
C LEU A 143 9.56 9.33 10.56
N SER A 144 10.00 10.31 11.37
CA SER A 144 11.39 10.35 11.86
C SER A 144 11.74 9.19 12.79
N GLU A 145 10.73 8.56 13.41
CA GLU A 145 10.90 7.38 14.26
C GLU A 145 11.13 6.09 13.44
N LEU A 146 10.95 6.12 12.11
CA LEU A 146 11.21 4.97 11.25
C LEU A 146 12.72 4.81 10.97
N THR A 147 13.44 4.25 11.94
CA THR A 147 14.93 4.18 11.91
C THR A 147 15.50 3.39 10.73
N GLU A 148 14.73 2.48 10.13
CA GLU A 148 15.13 1.66 8.98
C GLU A 148 14.73 2.28 7.62
N LEU A 149 14.04 3.42 7.63
CA LEU A 149 13.53 4.05 6.42
C LEU A 149 14.68 4.64 5.60
N LYS A 150 14.87 4.11 4.39
CA LYS A 150 15.92 4.55 3.45
C LYS A 150 15.36 5.50 2.41
N ASN A 151 14.12 5.26 2.00
CA ASN A 151 13.49 6.01 0.93
C ASN A 151 12.09 6.45 1.36
N LEU A 152 11.89 7.76 1.36
CA LEU A 152 10.60 8.39 1.60
C LEU A 152 10.18 9.16 0.35
N TRP A 153 9.00 8.85 -0.16
CA TRP A 153 8.35 9.58 -1.24
C TRP A 153 7.02 10.14 -0.75
N ILE A 154 6.89 11.45 -0.83
CA ILE A 154 5.66 12.17 -0.52
C ILE A 154 5.17 12.79 -1.83
N CYS A 155 4.08 12.29 -2.41
CA CYS A 155 3.45 12.92 -3.57
C CYS A 155 2.25 13.78 -3.07
N ASP A 156 1.94 14.88 -3.77
CA ASP A 156 0.73 15.69 -3.57
C ASP A 156 0.41 16.11 -2.11
N SER A 157 1.38 16.69 -1.37
CA SER A 157 1.15 17.29 -0.04
C SER A 157 1.26 18.82 -0.05
N PRO A 158 0.15 19.55 -0.27
CA PRO A 158 0.17 21.01 -0.36
C PRO A 158 0.49 21.68 0.99
N ARG A 159 0.12 21.05 2.11
CA ARG A 159 0.33 21.59 3.46
C ARG A 159 1.79 21.66 3.89
N LEU A 160 2.65 20.83 3.32
CA LEU A 160 4.10 20.92 3.57
C LEU A 160 4.74 22.12 2.85
N ALA A 161 4.11 22.66 1.80
CA ALA A 161 4.66 23.73 0.98
C ALA A 161 4.64 25.12 1.65
N ASP A 162 3.77 25.33 2.66
CA ASP A 162 3.63 26.61 3.39
C ASP A 162 4.79 26.88 4.37
N SER A 163 5.69 25.92 4.59
CA SER A 163 6.92 26.14 5.37
C SER A 163 8.01 26.92 4.62
N GLY A 164 7.69 27.54 3.48
CA GLY A 164 8.58 28.46 2.75
C GLY A 164 9.36 27.83 1.60
N GLY A 165 9.06 26.59 1.22
CA GLY A 165 9.66 25.93 0.08
C GLY A 165 8.62 25.10 -0.66
N ARG A 166 8.14 25.61 -1.81
CA ARG A 166 7.48 24.75 -2.78
C ARG A 166 8.50 23.71 -3.23
N TYR A 167 8.43 22.50 -2.70
CA TYR A 167 9.07 21.33 -3.28
C TYR A 167 8.31 20.94 -4.57
N GLU A 168 8.22 21.85 -5.54
CA GLU A 168 7.83 21.55 -6.92
C GLU A 168 9.11 21.12 -7.66
N ASN A 169 9.75 20.01 -7.27
CA ASN A 169 10.80 19.41 -8.10
C ASN A 169 10.15 18.77 -9.35
N PRO A 170 10.31 19.33 -10.57
CA PRO A 170 9.69 18.76 -11.76
C PRO A 170 10.17 17.32 -12.05
N LEU A 171 11.32 16.92 -11.49
CA LEU A 171 11.81 15.54 -11.54
C LEU A 171 10.96 14.60 -10.69
N TRP A 172 10.41 15.03 -9.55
CA TRP A 172 9.54 14.19 -8.73
C TRP A 172 8.25 13.86 -9.46
N ARG A 173 7.69 14.82 -10.21
CA ARG A 173 6.46 14.59 -10.98
C ARG A 173 6.71 13.56 -12.08
N LYS A 174 7.88 13.61 -12.72
CA LYS A 174 8.33 12.59 -13.67
C LYS A 174 8.57 11.23 -13.01
N GLN A 175 9.08 11.18 -11.77
CA GLN A 175 9.28 9.93 -11.03
C GLN A 175 7.97 9.32 -10.51
N CYS A 176 7.08 10.08 -9.85
CA CYS A 176 5.74 9.60 -9.46
C CYS A 176 5.03 9.14 -10.75
N GLN A 177 5.06 9.91 -11.86
CA GLN A 177 4.47 9.50 -13.15
C GLN A 177 5.14 8.28 -13.77
N ALA A 178 6.47 8.11 -13.68
CA ALA A 178 7.16 6.93 -14.23
C ALA A 178 6.83 5.67 -13.43
N MET A 179 6.77 5.76 -12.10
CA MET A 179 6.33 4.67 -11.23
C MET A 179 4.84 4.36 -11.46
N GLU A 180 4.00 5.39 -11.56
CA GLU A 180 2.59 5.27 -11.93
C GLU A 180 2.44 4.59 -13.29
N ASN A 181 3.18 5.01 -14.32
CA ASN A 181 3.11 4.41 -15.66
C ASN A 181 3.60 2.95 -15.67
N ALA A 182 4.67 2.66 -14.92
CA ALA A 182 5.17 1.30 -14.74
C ALA A 182 4.11 0.40 -14.07
N HIS A 183 3.33 0.95 -13.14
CA HIS A 183 2.29 0.21 -12.41
C HIS A 183 0.93 0.19 -13.15
N ALA A 184 0.58 1.24 -13.89
CA ALA A 184 -0.66 1.35 -14.68
C ALA A 184 -0.68 0.32 -15.83
N GLY A 185 0.48 0.02 -16.41
CA GLY A 185 0.63 -1.09 -17.35
C GLY A 185 0.24 -2.46 -16.77
N LEU A 186 0.27 -2.62 -15.44
CA LEU A 186 -0.16 -3.83 -14.75
C LEU A 186 -1.67 -3.84 -14.53
N PHE A 187 -2.25 -2.70 -14.14
CA PHE A 187 -3.69 -2.53 -13.95
C PHE A 187 -4.48 -2.82 -15.23
N GLN A 188 -4.00 -2.35 -16.39
CA GLN A 188 -4.64 -2.66 -17.68
C GLN A 188 -4.56 -4.15 -18.03
N LYS A 189 -3.43 -4.82 -17.74
CA LYS A 189 -3.27 -6.27 -17.99
C LYS A 189 -4.17 -7.12 -17.10
N SER A 190 -4.30 -6.81 -15.81
CA SER A 190 -5.20 -7.55 -14.90
C SER A 190 -6.69 -7.29 -15.18
N SER A 191 -7.05 -6.07 -15.60
CA SER A 191 -8.43 -5.76 -16.02
C SER A 191 -8.85 -6.52 -17.28
N SER A 192 -7.94 -6.70 -18.24
CA SER A 192 -8.22 -7.46 -19.46
C SER A 192 -8.42 -8.96 -19.18
N VAL A 193 -7.73 -9.53 -18.19
CA VAL A 193 -7.91 -10.93 -17.78
C VAL A 193 -9.24 -11.15 -17.06
N MET A 194 -9.70 -10.20 -16.24
CA MET A 194 -11.03 -10.30 -15.59
C MET A 194 -12.22 -10.12 -16.54
N ARG A 195 -12.03 -9.54 -17.74
CA ARG A 195 -13.11 -9.41 -18.74
C ARG A 195 -13.22 -10.60 -19.70
N SER A 196 -12.33 -11.59 -19.59
CA SER A 196 -12.27 -12.77 -20.47
C SER A 196 -12.55 -14.09 -19.76
N ILE A 197 -13.11 -14.05 -18.55
CA ILE A 197 -13.63 -15.19 -17.78
C ILE A 197 -15.12 -14.93 -17.53
#